data_AF-A0A2I8VNL9-F1
#
_entry.id   AF-A0A2I8VNL9-F1
#
_cell.length_a   1.000
_cell.length_b   1.000
_cell.length_c   1.000
_cell.angle_alpha   90.00
_cell.angle_beta   90.00
_cell.angle_gamma   90.00
#
_symmetry.space_group_name_H-M   'P 1'
#
loop_
_entity.id
_entity.type
_entity.pdbx_description
1 polymer ?
#
loop_
_entity_poly.entity_id
_entity_poly.type
_entity_poly.pdbx_seq_one_letter_code
_entity_poly.pdbx_strand_id
1 'polypeptide(L)' 'MTDSGPNETDERLVAAVGQYALGELTLGQAAERANCSRFELAETLRASSVELRLGSEATGTARGELDVARAVR' A
#
# COMPACT_ATOMS: atom_id res chain seq x y z
N MET A 1 -2.70 -32.18 -3.75
CA MET A 1 -2.26 -30.88 -4.28
C MET A 1 -3.46 -29.97 -4.22
N THR A 2 -3.62 -29.22 -3.12
CA THR A 2 -4.65 -28.19 -3.04
C THR A 2 -4.13 -26.98 -3.78
N ASP A 3 -4.63 -26.81 -4.99
CA ASP A 3 -4.61 -25.54 -5.72
C ASP A 3 -5.50 -24.56 -4.95
N SER A 4 -4.91 -23.88 -3.98
CA SER A 4 -5.53 -22.67 -3.42
C SER A 4 -5.19 -21.56 -4.39
N GLY A 5 -6.07 -21.33 -5.37
CA GLY A 5 -6.03 -20.12 -6.18
C GLY A 5 -5.95 -18.86 -5.30
N PRO A 6 -5.51 -17.72 -5.85
CA PRO A 6 -5.37 -16.50 -5.06
C PRO A 6 -6.70 -16.22 -4.35
N ASN A 7 -6.63 -16.06 -3.03
CA ASN A 7 -7.81 -15.70 -2.26
C ASN A 7 -8.10 -14.19 -2.45
N GLU A 8 -9.28 -13.73 -2.05
CA GLU A 8 -9.69 -12.33 -2.23
C GLU A 8 -8.69 -11.32 -1.61
N THR A 9 -7.99 -11.69 -0.52
CA THR A 9 -6.94 -10.86 0.08
C THR A 9 -5.71 -10.78 -0.84
N ASP A 10 -5.31 -11.89 -1.45
CA ASP A 10 -4.19 -11.93 -2.39
C ASP A 10 -4.50 -11.09 -3.64
N GLU A 11 -5.73 -11.17 -4.15
CA GLU A 11 -6.18 -10.37 -5.30
C GLU A 11 -6.14 -8.87 -5.01
N ARG A 12 -6.62 -8.45 -3.82
CA ARG A 12 -6.57 -7.05 -3.39
C ARG A 12 -5.13 -6.55 -3.25
N LEU A 13 -4.24 -7.35 -2.67
CA LEU A 13 -2.83 -7.01 -2.53
C LEU A 13 -2.16 -6.85 -3.91
N VAL A 14 -2.37 -7.80 -4.81
CA VAL A 14 -1.83 -7.76 -6.18
C VAL A 14 -2.33 -6.52 -6.92
N ALA A 15 -3.63 -6.24 -6.85
CA ALA A 15 -4.21 -5.04 -7.48
C ALA A 15 -3.60 -3.76 -6.89
N ALA A 16 -3.52 -3.66 -5.56
CA ALA A 16 -2.96 -2.49 -4.88
C ALA A 16 -1.48 -2.25 -5.24
N VAL A 17 -0.67 -3.32 -5.32
CA VAL A 17 0.73 -3.24 -5.76
C VAL A 17 0.83 -2.75 -7.20
N GLY A 18 0.01 -3.27 -8.11
CA GLY A 18 -0.04 -2.83 -9.51
C GLY A 18 -0.39 -1.35 -9.64
N GLN A 19 -1.45 -0.91 -8.96
CA GLN A 19 -1.89 0.49 -8.97
C GLN A 19 -0.87 1.42 -8.31
N TYR A 20 -0.22 0.97 -7.23
CA TYR A 20 0.92 1.68 -6.67
C TYR A 20 2.00 1.82 -7.73
N ALA A 21 2.44 0.75 -8.39
CA ALA A 21 3.53 0.73 -9.37
C ALA A 21 3.24 1.56 -10.64
N LEU A 22 1.97 1.70 -11.02
CA LEU A 22 1.52 2.59 -12.10
C LEU A 22 1.43 4.07 -11.68
N GLY A 23 1.44 4.35 -10.37
CA GLY A 23 1.34 5.71 -9.84
C GLY A 23 -0.09 6.19 -9.68
N GLU A 24 -1.06 5.29 -9.85
CA GLU A 24 -2.48 5.56 -9.65
C GLU A 24 -2.82 5.74 -8.17
N LEU A 25 -2.09 5.04 -7.29
CA LEU A 25 -2.22 5.15 -5.84
C LEU A 25 -0.91 5.58 -5.19
N THR A 26 -1.04 6.40 -4.15
CA THR A 26 0.03 6.61 -3.17
C THR A 26 0.24 5.33 -2.34
N LEU A 27 1.38 5.23 -1.65
CA LEU A 27 1.68 4.09 -0.77
C LEU A 27 0.60 3.91 0.32
N GLY A 28 0.02 5.01 0.82
CA GLY A 28 -1.06 4.98 1.82
C GLY A 28 -2.34 4.36 1.27
N GLN A 29 -2.82 4.88 0.14
CA GLN A 29 -4.05 4.40 -0.49
C GLN A 29 -3.95 2.95 -0.96
N ALA A 30 -2.78 2.55 -1.46
CA ALA A 30 -2.53 1.15 -1.82
C ALA A 30 -2.56 0.24 -0.58
N ALA A 31 -2.01 0.69 0.56
CA ALA A 31 -2.02 -0.09 1.80
C ALA A 31 -3.44 -0.25 2.35
N GLU A 32 -4.22 0.83 2.36
CA GLU A 32 -5.64 0.80 2.73
C GLU A 32 -6.44 -0.18 1.85
N ARG A 33 -6.25 -0.12 0.53
CA ARG A 33 -6.92 -1.02 -0.42
C ARG A 33 -6.54 -2.49 -0.24
N ALA A 34 -5.28 -2.75 0.14
CA ALA A 34 -4.78 -4.08 0.47
C ALA A 34 -5.15 -4.53 1.90
N ASN A 35 -5.83 -3.69 2.69
CA ASN A 35 -6.14 -3.92 4.09
C ASN A 35 -4.89 -4.28 4.93
N CYS A 36 -3.78 -3.59 4.66
CA CYS A 36 -2.53 -3.76 5.40
C CYS A 36 -1.95 -2.39 5.79
N SER A 37 -0.94 -2.41 6.66
CA SER A 37 -0.23 -1.21 7.02
C SER A 37 0.68 -0.72 5.89
N ARG A 38 0.98 0.58 5.91
CA ARG A 38 1.98 1.17 5.00
C ARG A 38 3.36 0.51 5.10
N PHE A 39 3.72 0.01 6.28
CA PHE A 39 4.99 -0.68 6.49
C PHE A 39 4.98 -2.06 5.83
N GLU A 40 3.92 -2.85 6.01
CA GLU A 40 3.77 -4.16 5.38
C GLU A 40 3.75 -4.06 3.86
N LEU A 41 3.04 -3.07 3.30
CA LEU A 41 3.06 -2.84 1.86
C LEU A 41 4.46 -2.42 1.39
N ALA A 42 5.16 -1.55 2.13
CA ALA A 42 6.51 -1.15 1.77
C ALA A 42 7.52 -2.30 1.79
N GLU A 43 7.42 -3.22 2.76
CA GLU A 43 8.21 -4.45 2.77
C GLU A 43 7.86 -5.36 1.59
N THR A 44 6.58 -5.49 1.26
CA THR A 44 6.13 -6.28 0.10
C THR A 44 6.71 -5.74 -1.21
N LEU A 45 6.67 -4.42 -1.41
CA LEU A 45 7.23 -3.76 -2.59
C LEU A 45 8.75 -3.96 -2.67
N ARG A 46 9.46 -3.80 -1.54
CA ARG A 46 10.90 -4.09 -1.44
C ARG A 46 11.23 -5.53 -1.82
N ALA A 47 10.47 -6.50 -1.32
CA ALA A 47 10.63 -7.91 -1.65
C ALA A 47 10.33 -8.22 -3.13
N SER A 48 9.46 -7.42 -3.76
CA SER A 48 9.03 -7.60 -5.15
C SER A 48 9.90 -6.87 -6.18
N SER A 49 11.05 -6.32 -5.77
CA SER A 49 11.90 -5.45 -6.60
C SER A 49 11.19 -4.20 -7.16
N VAL A 50 10.07 -3.80 -6.55
CA VAL A 50 9.36 -2.56 -6.90
C VAL A 50 10.00 -1.41 -6.13
N GLU A 51 10.57 -0.45 -6.85
CA GLU A 51 11.20 0.72 -6.23
C GLU A 51 10.16 1.59 -5.51
N LEU A 52 10.49 1.96 -4.26
CA LEU A 52 9.66 2.88 -3.50
C LEU A 52 9.85 4.30 -4.03
N ARG A 53 8.74 4.92 -4.47
CA ARG A 53 8.70 6.35 -4.79
C ARG A 53 8.72 7.16 -3.50
N LEU A 54 9.90 7.38 -2.95
CA LEU A 54 10.12 8.25 -1.80
C LEU A 54 10.57 9.63 -2.32
N GLY A 55 9.64 10.60 -2.39
CA GLY A 55 9.95 11.95 -2.87
C GLY A 55 8.77 12.94 -2.78
N SER A 56 9.07 14.26 -2.83
CA SER A 56 8.09 15.35 -2.64
C SER A 56 7.04 15.48 -3.76
N GLU A 57 7.09 14.63 -4.78
CA GLU A 57 6.06 14.49 -5.81
C GLU A 57 4.84 13.69 -5.29
N ALA A 58 4.97 12.98 -4.16
CA ALA A 58 3.85 12.32 -3.49
C ALA A 58 2.85 13.29 -2.83
N THR A 59 3.13 14.59 -2.88
CA THR A 59 2.38 15.66 -2.19
C THR A 59 1.15 16.14 -2.98
N GLY A 60 0.81 15.52 -4.11
CA GLY A 60 -0.39 15.86 -4.89
C GLY A 60 -1.71 15.44 -4.24
N THR A 61 -1.69 14.56 -3.23
CA THR A 61 -2.92 14.06 -2.57
C THR A 61 -2.72 13.80 -1.08
N ALA A 62 -1.93 14.65 -0.40
CA ALA A 62 -1.75 14.60 1.05
C ALA A 62 -2.74 15.55 1.75
N ARG A 63 -4.04 15.42 1.48
CA ARG A 63 -5.09 16.22 2.17
C ARG A 63 -6.15 15.38 2.89
N GLY A 64 -5.75 14.19 3.33
CA GLY A 64 -6.47 13.38 4.31
C GLY A 64 -5.44 12.53 5.04
N GLU A 65 -5.65 12.35 6.35
CA GLU A 65 -4.97 11.35 7.19
C GLU A 65 -3.64 11.77 7.86
N LEU A 66 -3.69 12.89 8.56
CA LEU A 66 -2.98 13.04 9.84
C LEU A 66 -4.02 13.20 10.96
N ASP A 67 -4.74 12.14 11.29
CA ASP A 67 -5.50 12.09 12.54
C ASP A 67 -5.55 10.67 13.09
N VAL A 68 -4.45 10.22 13.72
CA VAL A 68 -4.35 9.36 14.94
C VAL A 68 -2.83 9.32 15.23
N ALA A 69 -2.25 9.90 16.28
CA ALA A 69 -2.53 9.67 17.68
C ALA A 69 -2.08 10.87 18.53
N ARG A 70 -3.05 11.64 19.06
CA ARG A 70 -2.84 12.49 20.23
C ARG A 70 -3.94 12.21 21.25
N ALA A 71 -3.96 11.00 21.79
CA ALA A 71 -4.80 10.69 22.95
C ALA A 71 -4.35 9.42 23.67
N VAL A 72 -3.16 9.38 24.29
CA VAL A 72 -2.99 8.76 25.62
C VAL A 72 -1.86 9.46 26.39
N ARG A 73 -2.29 10.35 27.28
CA ARG A 73 -1.69 10.87 28.53
C ARG A 73 -0.39 11.68 28.49
#